data_AF-A0A376ZEK7-F1
#
_entry.id   AF-A0A376ZEK7-F1
#
_cell.length_a   1.000
_cell.length_b   1.000
_cell.length_c   1.000
_cell.angle_alpha   90.00
_cell.angle_beta   90.00
_cell.angle_gamma   90.00
#
_symmetry.space_group_name_H-M   'P 1'
#
loop_
_entity.id
_entity.type
_entity.pdbx_description
1 polymer ?
#
loop_
_entity_poly.entity_id
_entity_poly.type
_entity_poly.pdbx_seq_one_letter_code
_entity_poly.pdbx_strand_id
1 'polypeptide(L)' 'MNVVILDTGCANLHSVKSAVARHGYDPVVSRDPDVVLRADKLFSAGRRHRAGGYGPVARA' A
#
# COMPACT_ATOMS: atom_id res chain seq x y z
N MET A 1 -4.67 4.94 -12.71
CA MET A 1 -4.56 3.69 -11.94
C MET A 1 -4.70 4.05 -10.47
N ASN A 2 -5.72 3.50 -9.80
CA ASN A 2 -6.03 3.74 -8.40
C ASN A 2 -5.14 2.84 -7.52
N VAL A 3 -4.06 3.40 -7.01
CA VAL A 3 -3.14 2.69 -6.11
C VAL A 3 -3.50 3.03 -4.67
N VAL A 4 -3.79 2.02 -3.88
CA VAL A 4 -4.10 2.19 -2.46
C VAL A 4 -3.02 1.55 -1.61
N ILE A 5 -2.60 2.26 -0.56
CA ILE A 5 -1.78 1.72 0.52
C ILE A 5 -2.72 1.46 1.69
N LEU A 6 -2.83 0.20 2.11
CA LEU A 6 -3.63 -0.20 3.25
C LEU A 6 -3.03 0.41 4.53
N ASP A 7 -3.81 1.25 5.21
CA ASP A 7 -3.44 1.79 6.51
C ASP A 7 -3.62 0.71 7.59
N THR A 8 -2.53 -0.03 7.83
CA THR A 8 -2.43 -1.05 8.88
C THR A 8 -2.05 -0.44 10.25
N GLY A 9 -1.92 0.89 10.36
CA GLY A 9 -1.37 1.55 11.54
C GLY A 9 0.14 1.34 11.76
N CYS A 10 0.85 0.78 10.77
CA CYS A 10 2.30 0.58 10.85
C CYS A 10 3.08 1.87 10.54
N ALA A 11 4.23 2.07 11.21
CA ALA A 11 5.02 3.31 11.12
C ALA A 11 5.64 3.60 9.73
N ASN A 12 5.61 2.65 8.79
CA ASN A 12 6.31 2.73 7.51
C ASN A 12 5.47 3.24 6.33
N LEU A 13 4.22 3.66 6.53
CA LEU A 13 3.33 4.13 5.46
C LEU A 13 3.91 5.28 4.64
N HIS A 14 4.63 6.21 5.28
CA HIS A 14 5.25 7.34 4.59
C HIS A 14 6.33 6.89 3.60
N SER A 15 7.16 5.91 3.98
CA SER A 15 8.20 5.34 3.12
C SER A 15 7.60 4.64 1.90
N VAL A 16 6.51 3.89 2.09
CA VAL A 16 5.77 3.25 0.99
C VAL A 16 5.19 4.28 0.04
N LYS A 17 4.53 5.31 0.60
CA LYS A 17 3.95 6.41 -0.19
C LYS A 17 5.01 7.07 -1.06
N SER A 18 6.17 7.40 -0.50
CA SER A 18 7.28 7.99 -1.25
C SER A 18 7.85 7.05 -2.31
N ALA A 19 7.99 5.75 -2.04
CA ALA A 19 8.50 4.78 -3.02
C ALA A 19 7.57 4.67 -4.22
N VAL A 20 6.26 4.55 -3.98
CA VAL A 20 5.25 4.46 -5.03
C VAL A 20 5.13 5.77 -5.82
N ALA A 21 5.22 6.93 -5.15
CA ALA A 21 5.22 8.23 -5.81
C ALA A 21 6.40 8.43 -6.77
N ARG A 22 7.60 7.92 -6.43
CA ARG A 22 8.78 7.95 -7.31
C ARG A 22 8.61 7.16 -8.61
N HIS A 23 7.65 6.23 -8.66
CA HIS A 23 7.31 5.47 -9.86
C HIS A 23 6.19 6.14 -10.69
N GLY A 24 5.79 7.37 -10.36
CA GLY A 24 4.81 8.15 -11.14
C GLY A 24 3.35 7.88 -10.79
N TYR A 25 3.07 7.25 -9.65
CA TYR A 25 1.71 7.03 -9.15
C TYR A 25 1.38 7.99 -8.01
N ASP A 26 0.10 8.31 -7.80
CA ASP A 26 -0.35 9.04 -6.61
C ASP A 26 -1.15 8.10 -5.70
N PRO A 27 -0.48 7.42 -4.74
CA PRO A 27 -1.14 6.44 -3.90
C PRO A 27 -1.97 7.07 -2.77
N VAL A 28 -3.18 6.57 -2.59
CA VAL A 28 -4.07 6.92 -1.49
C VAL A 28 -3.80 6.00 -0.30
N VAL A 29 -3.53 6.56 0.87
CA VAL A 29 -3.45 5.79 2.11
C VAL A 29 -4.85 5.72 2.72
N SER A 30 -5.42 4.53 2.86
CA SER A 30 -6.77 4.37 3.41
C SER A 30 -6.94 3.06 4.19
N ARG A 31 -7.82 3.11 5.19
CA ARG A 31 -8.36 1.97 5.94
C ARG A 31 -9.83 1.70 5.63
N ASP A 32 -10.43 2.53 4.78
CA ASP A 32 -11.83 2.39 4.38
C ASP A 32 -11.96 1.18 3.43
N PRO A 33 -12.77 0.17 3.78
CA PRO A 33 -12.94 -1.03 2.96
C PRO A 33 -13.46 -0.69 1.55
N ASP A 34 -14.31 0.32 1.39
CA ASP A 34 -14.82 0.70 0.06
C ASP A 34 -13.72 1.27 -0.83
N VAL A 35 -12.80 2.05 -0.25
CA VAL A 35 -11.63 2.59 -0.98
C VAL A 35 -10.65 1.47 -1.33
N VAL A 36 -10.38 0.56 -0.39
CA VAL A 36 -9.46 -0.56 -0.55
C VAL A 36 -9.95 -1.55 -1.60
N LEU A 37 -11.24 -1.90 -1.58
CA LEU A 37 -11.84 -2.86 -2.51
C LEU A 37 -11.88 -2.34 -3.95
N ARG A 38 -11.96 -1.02 -4.13
CA ARG A 38 -11.96 -0.33 -5.44
C ARG A 38 -10.55 -0.04 -5.99
N ALA A 39 -9.49 -0.46 -5.30
CA ALA A 39 -8.12 -0.24 -5.77
C ALA A 39 -7.75 -1.17 -6.93
N ASP A 40 -7.02 -0.63 -7.91
CA ASP A 40 -6.39 -1.44 -8.98
C ASP A 40 -5.17 -2.19 -8.44
N LYS A 41 -4.43 -1.56 -7.53
CA LYS A 41 -3.26 -2.11 -6.86
C LYS A 41 -3.30 -1.77 -5.38
N LEU A 42 -3.09 -2.79 -4.54
CA LEU A 42 -3.05 -2.63 -3.10
C LEU A 42 -1.63 -2.91 -2.59
N PHE A 43 -1.09 -1.99 -1.81
CA PHE A 43 0.18 -2.14 -1.09
C PHE A 43 -0.11 -2.26 0.41
N SER A 44 0.52 -3.23 1.08
CA SER A 44 0.43 -3.37 2.54
C SER A 44 1.79 -3.09 3.18
N ALA A 45 1.79 -2.20 4.16
CA ALA A 45 2.98 -1.89 4.95
C ALA A 45 3.00 -2.81 6.18
N GLY A 46 3.80 -3.88 6.12
CA GLY A 46 3.98 -4.81 7.24
C GLY A 46 5.12 -4.40 8.18
N ARG A 47 5.08 -4.86 9.43
CA ARG A 47 6.28 -4.99 10.27
C ARG A 47 7.03 -6.25 9.83
N ARG A 48 8.36 -6.18 9.68
CA ARG A 48 9.20 -7.33 9.30
C ARG A 48 9.03 -8.48 10.31
N HIS A 49 8.20 -9.47 10.00
CA HIS A 49 8.35 -10.82 10.51
C HIS A 49 8.88 -11.68 9.35
N ARG A 50 10.20 -11.58 9.13
CA ARG A 50 11.02 -12.49 8.30
C ARG A 50 10.39 -13.05 7.00
N ALA A 51 9.84 -12.22 6.12
CA ALA A 51 9.79 -12.41 4.66
C ALA A 51 9.06 -11.22 4.02
N GLY A 52 9.61 -10.65 2.93
CA GLY A 52 8.86 -9.77 2.02
C GLY A 52 8.67 -8.32 2.47
N GLY A 53 9.59 -7.44 2.03
CA GLY A 53 9.36 -6.00 2.04
C GLY A 53 8.37 -5.57 0.94
N TYR A 54 7.75 -4.41 1.16
CA TYR A 54 6.98 -3.58 0.21
C TYR A 54 6.71 -4.20 -1.16
N GLY A 55 5.70 -5.07 -1.23
CA GLY A 55 5.23 -5.67 -2.48
C GLY A 55 3.74 -5.44 -2.67
N PRO A 56 3.24 -5.40 -3.92
CA PRO A 56 1.81 -5.47 -4.16
C PRO A 56 1.28 -6.76 -3.53
N VAL A 57 0.23 -6.66 -2.72
CA VAL A 57 -0.50 -7.87 -2.33
C VAL A 57 -1.27 -8.31 -3.58
N ALA A 58 -0.84 -9.42 -4.18
CA ALA A 58 -1.50 -9.98 -5.35
C ALA A 58 -2.95 -10.27 -5.01
N ARG A 59 -3.88 -9.65 -5.74
CA ARG A 59 -5.30 -10.01 -5.71
C ARG A 59 -5.40 -11.37 -6.40
N ALA A 60 -5.86 -12.40 -5.69
CA ALA A 60 -6.22 -13.69 -6.29
C ALA A 60 -7.44 -13.52 -7.21
#